data_AF-A0A1M7AS33-F1
#
_entry.id   AF-A0A1M7AS33-F1
#
_cell.length_a   1.000
_cell.length_b   1.000
_cell.length_c   1.000
_cell.angle_alpha   90.00
_cell.angle_beta   90.00
_cell.angle_gamma   90.00
#
_symmetry.space_group_name_H-M   'P 1'
#
loop_
_entity.id
_entity.type
_entity.pdbx_description
1 polymer ?
#
loop_
_entity_poly.entity_id
_entity_poly.type
_entity_poly.pdbx_seq_one_letter_code
_entity_poly.pdbx_strand_id
1 'polypeptide(L)'
;FKLYAEDEMNFEQISALALTEDHELQERIWNSTSEWQRNGSTFRRLITGTEIDIRQSPLAKFVGVEEYEAAGGLIRRDLFGKEDEGYIQDAELLESLALEKLNQAVEAIVGEGHAWAQCHTTFDHADEAEFVKARTIRREPTSEEQAAKDALDAEMEAIEAEFEGYNEDEDASGEIYSEIEKRHEAVQRKMAALSESLEELYADDLEIAGVIVTVDHAGELRIERNLIRKEDVKKQPKEQGTGLAGTGQSEALKPLHSEKLTRMLTAHRTAALQVELANRPDVALAALVHQLALQVFGSGYASNRIVQVNIERPYLKPDAENIEQSRAAMAVEEKRKVWKERIKAGEQGGKNLFQWLLEQPQQDLLDLLAFCMAVSVNTVSSSENAPSDDIAALMNALNLDMADWWEPTPENYLSHVSKDKILEVVGEAVSPDIAQALAKMKKGELVESAEKYLSGSRWLPKNLKVKPSAEI
;
A
#
# COMPACT_ATOMS: atom_id res chain seq x y z
N PHE A 1 0.78 17.43 48.23
CA PHE A 1 -0.21 17.03 49.27
C PHE A 1 -1.12 18.17 49.74
N LYS A 2 -0.62 19.40 50.01
CA LYS A 2 -1.48 20.52 50.46
C LYS A 2 -2.63 20.83 49.48
N LEU A 3 -2.34 20.94 48.18
CA LEU A 3 -3.34 21.20 47.12
C LEU A 3 -4.44 20.13 47.03
N TYR A 4 -4.11 18.86 47.33
CA TYR A 4 -5.09 17.77 47.34
C TYR A 4 -5.98 17.80 48.59
N ALA A 5 -5.43 18.22 49.74
CA ALA A 5 -6.21 18.39 50.97
C ALA A 5 -7.14 19.63 50.92
N GLU A 6 -6.87 20.58 50.01
CA GLU A 6 -7.66 21.80 49.78
C GLU A 6 -8.65 21.64 48.61
N ASP A 7 -8.86 20.42 48.09
CA ASP A 7 -9.71 20.08 46.93
C ASP A 7 -9.34 20.81 45.60
N GLU A 8 -8.14 21.41 45.53
CA GLU A 8 -7.62 22.07 44.32
C GLU A 8 -6.91 21.09 43.35
N MET A 9 -6.69 19.86 43.80
CA MET A 9 -6.09 18.77 43.02
C MET A 9 -6.88 17.49 43.27
N ASN A 10 -7.17 16.73 42.23
CA ASN A 10 -7.91 15.47 42.34
C ASN A 10 -6.98 14.25 42.48
N PHE A 11 -7.57 13.09 42.77
CA PHE A 11 -6.80 11.86 43.04
C PHE A 11 -5.99 11.39 41.82
N GLU A 12 -6.53 11.55 40.61
CA GLU A 12 -5.87 11.16 39.37
C GLU A 12 -4.63 12.02 39.09
N GLN A 13 -4.69 13.32 39.41
CA GLN A 13 -3.60 14.27 39.25
C GLN A 13 -2.48 14.02 40.28
N ILE A 14 -2.81 13.83 41.56
CA ILE A 14 -1.81 13.60 42.60
C ILE A 14 -1.14 12.23 42.47
N SER A 15 -1.90 11.19 42.09
CA SER A 15 -1.33 9.86 41.83
C SER A 15 -0.37 9.90 40.64
N ALA A 16 -0.70 10.60 39.56
CA ALA A 16 0.20 10.77 38.43
C ALA A 16 1.48 11.55 38.76
N LEU A 17 1.40 12.61 39.60
CA LEU A 17 2.59 13.35 40.04
C LEU A 17 3.48 12.55 41.01
N ALA A 18 2.89 11.61 41.76
CA ALA A 18 3.63 10.70 42.65
C ALA A 18 4.50 9.68 41.90
N LEU A 19 4.43 9.65 40.56
CA LEU A 19 5.27 8.81 39.70
C LEU A 19 6.76 9.20 39.74
N THR A 20 7.08 10.43 40.16
CA THR A 20 8.46 10.89 40.41
C THR A 20 8.65 11.33 41.84
N GLU A 21 9.83 11.06 42.41
CA GLU A 21 10.22 11.59 43.74
C GLU A 21 10.84 13.00 43.64
N ASP A 22 11.13 13.49 42.43
CA ASP A 22 11.65 14.84 42.19
C ASP A 22 10.55 15.89 42.38
N HIS A 23 10.55 16.52 43.56
CA HIS A 23 9.59 17.54 43.92
C HIS A 23 9.66 18.79 43.03
N GLU A 24 10.84 19.19 42.57
CA GLU A 24 11.00 20.36 41.68
C GLU A 24 10.41 20.07 40.29
N LEU A 25 10.52 18.84 39.81
CA LEU A 25 9.87 18.41 38.57
C LEU A 25 8.35 18.38 38.72
N GLN A 26 7.82 17.87 39.85
CA GLN A 26 6.38 17.88 40.14
C GLN A 26 5.81 19.31 40.10
N GLU A 27 6.46 20.26 40.79
CA GLU A 27 6.02 21.66 40.82
C GLU A 27 6.11 22.31 39.43
N ARG A 28 7.19 22.05 38.69
CA ARG A 28 7.38 22.57 37.34
C ARG A 28 6.30 22.08 36.39
N ILE A 29 5.97 20.78 36.41
CA ILE A 29 4.91 20.19 35.58
C ILE A 29 3.55 20.78 35.96
N TRP A 30 3.24 20.87 37.25
CA TRP A 30 1.99 21.47 37.72
C TRP A 30 1.83 22.93 37.28
N ASN A 31 2.87 23.75 37.45
CA ASN A 31 2.82 25.19 37.16
C ASN A 31 2.89 25.51 35.67
N SER A 32 3.60 24.71 34.87
CA SER A 32 3.72 24.92 33.41
C SER A 32 2.57 24.33 32.60
N THR A 33 1.81 23.39 33.16
CA THR A 33 0.64 22.80 32.51
C THR A 33 -0.60 23.65 32.75
N SER A 34 -1.27 24.08 31.67
CA SER A 34 -2.52 24.84 31.73
C SER A 34 -3.62 24.04 32.42
N GLU A 35 -4.51 24.70 33.18
CA GLU A 35 -5.54 24.04 34.01
C GLU A 35 -6.38 22.99 33.27
N TRP A 36 -6.78 23.28 32.02
CA TRP A 36 -7.58 22.36 31.18
C TRP A 36 -6.81 21.13 30.69
N GLN A 37 -5.47 21.11 30.82
CA GLN A 37 -4.59 19.98 30.49
C GLN A 37 -4.07 19.24 31.73
N ARG A 38 -4.42 19.69 32.94
CA ARG A 38 -4.00 19.05 34.20
C ARG A 38 -4.84 17.79 34.43
N ASN A 39 -4.50 16.70 33.73
CA ASN A 39 -5.07 15.38 33.96
C ASN A 39 -3.96 14.35 34.15
N GLY A 40 -4.31 13.19 34.71
CA GLY A 40 -3.31 12.18 35.08
C GLY A 40 -2.52 11.68 33.87
N SER A 41 -3.18 11.48 32.73
CA SER A 41 -2.52 11.05 31.49
C SER A 41 -1.45 12.05 30.99
N THR A 42 -1.73 13.35 31.12
CA THR A 42 -0.82 14.42 30.69
C THR A 42 0.38 14.52 31.62
N PHE A 43 0.18 14.40 32.93
CA PHE A 43 1.28 14.40 33.90
C PHE A 43 2.17 13.16 33.77
N ARG A 44 1.59 11.96 33.60
CA ARG A 44 2.38 10.75 33.32
C ARG A 44 3.26 10.95 32.08
N ARG A 45 2.70 11.40 30.96
CA ARG A 45 3.45 11.68 29.73
C ARG A 45 4.56 12.72 29.91
N LEU A 46 4.34 13.77 30.72
CA LEU A 46 5.34 14.81 30.96
C LEU A 46 6.48 14.34 31.89
N ILE A 47 6.19 13.38 32.78
CA ILE A 47 7.19 12.75 33.66
C ILE A 47 7.98 11.69 32.91
N THR A 48 7.32 10.89 32.07
CA THR A 48 7.90 9.70 31.43
C THR A 48 8.25 9.92 29.96
N GLY A 49 8.20 11.16 29.46
CA GLY A 49 8.36 11.47 28.03
C GLY A 49 9.72 11.12 27.42
N THR A 50 10.72 10.82 28.26
CA THR A 50 12.04 10.31 27.87
C THR A 50 12.27 8.84 28.28
N GLU A 51 11.29 8.23 28.93
CA GLU A 51 11.33 6.86 29.45
C GLU A 51 10.49 5.94 28.53
N ILE A 52 10.88 4.66 28.44
CA ILE A 52 10.25 3.69 27.52
C ILE A 52 9.12 2.95 28.24
N ASP A 53 7.89 3.05 27.72
CA ASP A 53 6.74 2.32 28.26
C ASP A 53 6.86 0.81 27.95
N ILE A 54 6.83 -0.02 28.99
CA ILE A 54 7.01 -1.48 28.90
C ILE A 54 5.93 -2.13 28.01
N ARG A 55 4.69 -1.62 28.01
CA ARG A 55 3.59 -2.22 27.26
C ARG A 55 3.58 -1.82 25.79
N GLN A 56 4.15 -0.68 25.45
CA GLN A 56 4.17 -0.18 24.08
C GLN A 56 5.48 -0.51 23.36
N SER A 57 6.57 -0.72 24.10
CA SER A 57 7.87 -1.04 23.52
C SER A 57 8.02 -2.52 23.20
N PRO A 58 8.25 -2.89 21.93
CA PRO A 58 8.50 -4.28 21.57
C PRO A 58 9.80 -4.82 22.18
N LEU A 59 10.84 -3.99 22.29
CA LEU A 59 12.11 -4.36 22.91
C LEU A 59 11.96 -4.66 24.41
N ALA A 60 11.13 -3.90 25.11
CA ALA A 60 10.85 -4.13 26.53
C ALA A 60 10.16 -5.48 26.77
N LYS A 61 9.25 -5.87 25.86
CA LYS A 61 8.59 -7.18 25.91
C LYS A 61 9.54 -8.32 25.56
N PHE A 62 10.40 -8.12 24.56
CA PHE A 62 11.35 -9.12 24.08
C PHE A 62 12.44 -9.45 25.10
N VAL A 63 13.01 -8.42 25.74
CA VAL A 63 13.98 -8.61 26.84
C VAL A 63 13.23 -9.11 28.09
N GLY A 64 12.13 -8.46 28.44
CA GLY A 64 11.38 -8.75 29.66
C GLY A 64 11.89 -7.97 30.87
N VAL A 65 10.97 -7.71 31.80
CA VAL A 65 11.19 -6.87 32.99
C VAL A 65 12.25 -7.47 33.92
N GLU A 66 12.17 -8.78 34.18
CA GLU A 66 13.08 -9.48 35.09
C GLU A 66 14.53 -9.47 34.60
N GLU A 67 14.72 -9.67 33.29
CA GLU A 67 16.05 -9.70 32.66
C GLU A 67 16.70 -8.30 32.66
N TYR A 68 15.90 -7.25 32.38
CA TYR A 68 16.35 -5.88 32.46
C TYR A 68 16.70 -5.43 33.89
N GLU A 69 15.90 -5.80 34.90
CA GLU A 69 16.20 -5.50 36.31
C GLU A 69 17.42 -6.30 36.82
N ALA A 70 17.59 -7.54 36.40
CA ALA A 70 18.76 -8.37 36.73
C ALA A 70 20.07 -7.77 36.19
N ALA A 71 20.01 -7.08 35.05
CA ALA A 71 21.12 -6.33 34.48
C ALA A 71 21.39 -4.97 35.19
N GLY A 72 20.62 -4.64 36.23
CA GLY A 72 20.74 -3.40 36.99
C GLY A 72 19.90 -2.25 36.42
N GLY A 73 19.01 -2.52 35.47
CA GLY A 73 18.12 -1.54 34.88
C GLY A 73 17.09 -1.00 35.86
N LEU A 74 16.86 0.31 35.82
CA LEU A 74 15.86 0.97 36.66
C LEU A 74 14.52 1.07 35.94
N ILE A 75 13.46 0.64 36.63
CA ILE A 75 12.08 0.75 36.17
C ILE A 75 11.31 1.65 37.13
N ARG A 76 10.71 2.71 36.58
CA ARG A 76 9.76 3.55 37.29
C ARG A 76 8.39 2.91 37.23
N ARG A 77 7.94 2.33 38.34
CA ARG A 77 6.59 1.78 38.48
C ARG A 77 5.65 2.83 39.08
N ASP A 78 4.45 2.95 38.50
CA ASP A 78 3.37 3.72 39.13
C ASP A 78 2.94 2.98 40.40
N LEU A 79 2.97 3.65 41.55
CA LEU A 79 2.56 3.08 42.84
C LEU A 79 1.10 2.59 42.85
N PHE A 80 0.30 3.07 41.90
CA PHE A 80 -1.10 2.68 41.71
C PHE A 80 -1.33 1.86 40.42
N GLY A 81 -0.25 1.52 39.70
CA GLY A 81 -0.29 0.70 38.49
C GLY A 81 -0.38 -0.80 38.77
N LYS A 82 -0.66 -1.58 37.73
CA LYS A 82 -0.58 -3.05 37.78
C LYS A 82 0.89 -3.52 37.76
N GLU A 83 1.16 -4.76 38.18
CA GLU A 83 2.52 -5.31 38.26
C GLU A 83 3.30 -5.28 36.92
N ASP A 84 2.58 -5.32 35.80
CA ASP A 84 3.11 -5.26 34.42
C ASP A 84 3.18 -3.83 33.84
N GLU A 85 2.96 -2.80 34.67
CA GLU A 85 3.01 -1.38 34.29
C GLU A 85 4.29 -0.72 34.81
N GLY A 86 4.98 0.01 33.93
CA GLY A 86 6.17 0.76 34.29
C GLY A 86 6.90 1.37 33.10
N TYR A 87 7.87 2.22 33.42
CA TYR A 87 8.68 2.94 32.45
C TYR A 87 10.16 2.63 32.67
N ILE A 88 10.80 2.12 31.63
CA ILE A 88 12.23 1.82 31.57
C ILE A 88 12.99 3.14 31.43
N GLN A 89 13.96 3.36 32.32
CA GLN A 89 14.72 4.61 32.36
C GLN A 89 15.98 4.59 31.48
N ASP A 90 16.59 3.42 31.31
CA ASP A 90 17.83 3.25 30.57
C ASP A 90 17.56 2.56 29.23
N ALA A 91 17.37 3.38 28.20
CA ALA A 91 17.15 2.92 26.84
C ALA A 91 18.37 2.20 26.26
N GLU A 92 19.58 2.64 26.61
CA GLU A 92 20.83 2.08 26.09
C GLU A 92 21.06 0.67 26.65
N LEU A 93 20.78 0.47 27.95
CA LEU A 93 20.83 -0.85 28.57
C LEU A 93 19.79 -1.79 27.94
N LEU A 94 18.55 -1.33 27.75
CA LEU A 94 17.51 -2.13 27.11
C LEU A 94 17.91 -2.57 25.69
N GLU A 95 18.44 -1.65 24.90
CA GLU A 95 18.89 -1.93 23.54
C GLU A 95 20.08 -2.91 23.53
N SER A 96 21.01 -2.78 24.48
CA SER A 96 22.16 -3.70 24.60
C SER A 96 21.73 -5.13 24.92
N LEU A 97 20.77 -5.32 25.84
CA LEU A 97 20.23 -6.64 26.21
C LEU A 97 19.44 -7.26 25.06
N ALA A 98 18.62 -6.46 24.37
CA ALA A 98 17.90 -6.92 23.19
C ALA A 98 18.87 -7.38 22.10
N LEU A 99 19.94 -6.62 21.86
CA LEU A 99 20.96 -6.95 20.87
C LEU A 99 21.75 -8.20 21.27
N GLU A 100 22.09 -8.39 22.55
CA GLU A 100 22.74 -9.61 23.03
C GLU A 100 21.85 -10.84 22.78
N LYS A 101 20.57 -10.76 23.15
CA LYS A 101 19.58 -11.84 22.95
C LYS A 101 19.34 -12.15 21.47
N LEU A 102 19.28 -11.12 20.61
CA LEU A 102 19.18 -11.32 19.16
C LEU A 102 20.45 -11.94 18.57
N ASN A 103 21.64 -11.59 19.06
CA ASN A 103 22.89 -12.21 18.60
C ASN A 103 22.96 -13.71 18.96
N GLN A 104 22.46 -14.11 20.14
CA GLN A 104 22.34 -15.53 20.48
C GLN A 104 21.42 -16.28 19.51
N ALA A 105 20.32 -15.67 19.09
CA ALA A 105 19.45 -16.24 18.07
C ALA A 105 20.12 -16.31 16.69
N VAL A 106 20.94 -15.31 16.33
CA VAL A 106 21.76 -15.36 15.11
C VAL A 106 22.76 -16.52 15.14
N GLU A 107 23.46 -16.75 16.27
CA GLU A 107 24.42 -17.85 16.40
C GLU A 107 23.79 -19.22 16.15
N ALA A 108 22.53 -19.42 16.55
CA ALA A 108 21.79 -20.66 16.26
C ALA A 108 21.56 -20.88 14.75
N ILE A 109 21.45 -19.79 13.97
CA ILE A 109 21.10 -19.80 12.54
C ILE A 109 22.34 -19.85 11.64
N VAL A 110 23.51 -19.44 12.12
CA VAL A 110 24.78 -19.45 11.35
C VAL A 110 25.16 -20.85 10.82
N GLY A 111 24.58 -21.92 11.37
CA GLY A 111 24.74 -23.29 10.89
C GLY A 111 23.77 -23.75 9.78
N GLU A 112 22.75 -22.95 9.43
CA GLU A 112 21.67 -23.32 8.49
C GLU A 112 22.06 -23.14 7.00
N GLY A 113 23.30 -22.75 6.71
CA GLY A 113 23.81 -22.64 5.33
C GLY A 113 23.57 -21.29 4.65
N HIS A 114 23.34 -20.24 5.42
CA HIS A 114 23.19 -18.86 4.92
C HIS A 114 24.54 -18.15 4.72
N ALA A 115 24.62 -17.28 3.72
CA ALA A 115 25.84 -16.53 3.39
C ALA A 115 26.23 -15.51 4.46
N TRP A 116 25.22 -14.93 5.12
CA TRP A 116 25.37 -14.01 6.23
C TRP A 116 24.14 -14.07 7.13
N ALA A 117 24.32 -13.76 8.40
CA ALA A 117 23.22 -13.59 9.36
C ALA A 117 23.48 -12.31 10.17
N GLN A 118 22.45 -11.49 10.34
CA GLN A 118 22.53 -10.22 11.06
C GLN A 118 21.32 -10.05 11.97
N CYS A 119 21.48 -9.27 13.02
CA CYS A 119 20.38 -8.86 13.88
C CYS A 119 20.13 -7.36 13.80
N HIS A 120 18.86 -6.97 13.89
CA HIS A 120 18.43 -5.59 14.00
C HIS A 120 17.39 -5.46 15.12
N THR A 121 17.58 -4.49 16.02
CA THR A 121 16.63 -4.18 17.10
C THR A 121 15.33 -3.60 16.56
N THR A 122 15.40 -2.89 15.42
CA THR A 122 14.25 -2.46 14.63
C THR A 122 14.48 -2.79 13.17
N PHE A 123 13.46 -3.37 12.51
CA PHE A 123 13.50 -3.66 11.09
C PHE A 123 12.18 -3.23 10.45
N ASP A 124 12.16 -2.02 9.91
CA ASP A 124 10.98 -1.43 9.31
C ASP A 124 10.95 -1.58 7.78
N HIS A 125 9.91 -1.05 7.13
CA HIS A 125 9.80 -1.14 5.66
C HIS A 125 10.91 -0.37 4.91
N ALA A 126 11.53 0.64 5.52
CA ALA A 126 12.66 1.34 4.92
C ALA A 126 13.92 0.49 4.97
N ASP A 127 14.14 -0.25 6.07
CA ASP A 127 15.22 -1.24 6.19
C ASP A 127 15.00 -2.41 5.21
N GLU A 128 13.77 -2.93 5.12
CA GLU A 128 13.40 -4.01 4.20
C GLU A 128 13.67 -3.63 2.74
N ALA A 129 13.46 -2.36 2.40
CA ALA A 129 13.71 -1.85 1.06
C ALA A 129 15.18 -1.96 0.63
N GLU A 130 16.15 -2.13 1.53
CA GLU A 130 17.58 -2.33 1.23
C GLU A 130 17.94 -3.77 0.82
N PHE A 131 16.95 -4.68 0.87
CA PHE A 131 17.11 -6.09 0.53
C PHE A 131 16.21 -6.49 -0.63
N VAL A 132 16.61 -7.55 -1.34
CA VAL A 132 15.85 -8.20 -2.40
C VAL A 132 15.61 -9.64 -1.98
N LYS A 133 14.38 -10.16 -2.15
CA LYS A 133 14.12 -11.57 -1.89
C LYS A 133 14.86 -12.45 -2.89
N ALA A 134 15.52 -13.49 -2.38
CA ALA A 134 16.21 -14.49 -3.18
C ALA A 134 15.22 -15.24 -4.07
N ARG A 135 15.70 -15.73 -5.22
CA ARG A 135 14.84 -16.47 -6.15
C ARG A 135 14.57 -17.86 -5.59
N THR A 136 13.32 -18.29 -5.69
CA THR A 136 12.90 -19.65 -5.34
C THR A 136 12.45 -20.42 -6.59
N ILE A 137 12.73 -21.72 -6.59
CA ILE A 137 12.18 -22.72 -7.51
C ILE A 137 11.22 -23.54 -6.68
N ARG A 138 10.00 -23.74 -7.19
CA ARG A 138 9.07 -24.66 -6.55
C ARG A 138 9.42 -26.09 -6.93
N ARG A 139 9.82 -26.91 -5.94
CA ARG A 139 10.04 -28.35 -6.12
C ARG A 139 8.70 -29.08 -6.24
N GLU A 140 8.74 -30.23 -6.89
CA GLU A 140 7.60 -31.15 -6.87
C GLU A 140 7.42 -31.72 -5.46
N PRO A 141 6.19 -31.77 -4.93
CA PRO A 141 5.90 -32.35 -3.63
C PRO A 141 6.28 -33.83 -3.59
N THR A 142 6.82 -34.29 -2.46
CA THR A 142 6.96 -35.73 -2.21
C THR A 142 5.59 -36.39 -2.06
N SER A 143 5.51 -37.72 -2.15
CA SER A 143 4.24 -38.43 -1.98
C SER A 143 3.59 -38.19 -0.61
N GLU A 144 4.39 -38.00 0.45
CA GLU A 144 3.89 -37.68 1.79
C GLU A 144 3.35 -36.25 1.88
N GLU A 145 4.06 -35.28 1.27
CA GLU A 145 3.64 -33.87 1.25
C GLU A 145 2.44 -33.64 0.32
N GLN A 146 2.35 -34.37 -0.78
CA GLN A 146 1.16 -34.34 -1.62
C GLN A 146 -0.05 -34.91 -0.89
N ALA A 147 0.11 -36.02 -0.16
CA ALA A 147 -0.96 -36.55 0.69
C ALA A 147 -1.34 -35.56 1.81
N ALA A 148 -0.37 -34.81 2.35
CA ALA A 148 -0.63 -33.76 3.33
C ALA A 148 -1.39 -32.57 2.72
N LYS A 149 -1.08 -32.16 1.47
CA LYS A 149 -1.87 -31.15 0.74
C LYS A 149 -3.30 -31.61 0.53
N ASP A 150 -3.47 -32.80 -0.04
CA ASP A 150 -4.79 -33.34 -0.33
C ASP A 150 -5.65 -33.47 0.95
N ALA A 151 -5.01 -33.79 2.09
CA ALA A 151 -5.67 -33.82 3.39
C ALA A 151 -6.07 -32.43 3.90
N LEU A 152 -5.22 -31.41 3.73
CA LEU A 152 -5.52 -30.02 4.10
C LEU A 152 -6.59 -29.41 3.19
N ASP A 153 -6.57 -29.71 1.90
CA ASP A 153 -7.59 -29.28 0.93
C ASP A 153 -8.95 -29.91 1.30
N ALA A 154 -8.98 -31.21 1.64
CA ALA A 154 -10.19 -31.87 2.11
C ALA A 154 -10.69 -31.32 3.46
N GLU A 155 -9.78 -30.93 4.37
CA GLU A 155 -10.13 -30.25 5.62
C GLU A 155 -10.73 -28.86 5.35
N MET A 156 -10.23 -28.13 4.34
CA MET A 156 -10.76 -26.84 3.91
C MET A 156 -12.17 -26.98 3.33
N GLU A 157 -12.39 -27.92 2.40
CA GLU A 157 -13.70 -28.19 1.82
C GLU A 157 -14.74 -28.58 2.89
N ALA A 158 -14.31 -29.35 3.91
CA ALA A 158 -15.17 -29.69 5.04
C ALA A 158 -15.54 -28.46 5.88
N ILE A 159 -14.59 -27.55 6.13
CA ILE A 159 -14.82 -26.30 6.86
C ILE A 159 -15.73 -25.35 6.05
N GLU A 160 -15.55 -25.26 4.74
CA GLU A 160 -16.43 -24.49 3.84
C GLU A 160 -17.86 -25.01 3.88
N ALA A 161 -18.06 -26.33 3.85
CA ALA A 161 -19.39 -26.94 4.00
C ALA A 161 -20.01 -26.65 5.38
N GLU A 162 -19.20 -26.56 6.44
CA GLU A 162 -19.68 -26.14 7.77
C GLU A 162 -20.07 -24.66 7.82
N PHE A 163 -19.36 -23.77 7.11
CA PHE A 163 -19.78 -22.37 6.92
C PHE A 163 -21.09 -22.25 6.12
N GLU A 164 -21.25 -23.04 5.05
CA GLU A 164 -22.50 -23.05 4.26
C GLU A 164 -23.68 -23.61 5.06
N GLY A 165 -23.42 -24.57 5.95
CA GLY A 165 -24.41 -25.16 6.85
C GLY A 165 -24.66 -24.37 8.13
N TYR A 166 -23.92 -23.27 8.35
CA TYR A 166 -24.04 -22.45 9.56
C TYR A 166 -25.39 -21.74 9.61
N ASN A 167 -26.06 -21.84 10.75
CA ASN A 167 -27.32 -21.15 11.03
C ASN A 167 -27.14 -20.17 12.19
N GLU A 168 -27.19 -18.88 11.89
CA GLU A 168 -27.04 -17.79 12.87
C GLU A 168 -28.08 -17.86 13.99
N ASP A 169 -29.29 -18.38 13.71
CA ASP A 169 -30.36 -18.54 14.69
C ASP A 169 -30.05 -19.63 15.75
N GLU A 170 -29.15 -20.57 15.43
CA GLU A 170 -28.73 -21.68 16.30
C GLU A 170 -27.45 -21.36 17.11
N ASP A 171 -26.73 -20.29 16.75
CA ASP A 171 -25.49 -19.82 17.41
C ASP A 171 -25.62 -18.37 17.90
N ALA A 172 -26.55 -18.15 18.84
CA ALA A 172 -26.82 -16.81 19.38
C ALA A 172 -25.61 -16.17 20.11
N SER A 173 -24.60 -16.95 20.50
CA SER A 173 -23.34 -16.45 21.09
C SER A 173 -22.24 -16.19 20.07
N GLY A 174 -22.36 -16.69 18.84
CA GLY A 174 -21.32 -16.62 17.80
C GLY A 174 -20.09 -17.49 18.09
N GLU A 175 -20.18 -18.38 19.08
CA GLU A 175 -19.05 -19.21 19.52
C GLU A 175 -18.75 -20.30 18.49
N ILE A 176 -19.79 -20.89 17.88
CA ILE A 176 -19.64 -21.91 16.84
C ILE A 176 -19.01 -21.29 15.60
N TYR A 177 -19.45 -20.11 15.18
CA TYR A 177 -18.83 -19.38 14.08
C TYR A 177 -17.35 -19.08 14.35
N SER A 178 -17.02 -18.59 15.56
CA SER A 178 -15.63 -18.29 15.94
C SER A 178 -14.74 -19.54 15.97
N GLU A 179 -15.27 -20.70 16.36
CA GLU A 179 -14.53 -21.96 16.34
C GLU A 179 -14.25 -22.45 14.91
N ILE A 180 -15.22 -22.31 14.00
CA ILE A 180 -15.05 -22.64 12.57
C ILE A 180 -13.98 -21.72 11.96
N GLU A 181 -14.05 -20.40 12.23
CA GLU A 181 -13.06 -19.41 11.76
C GLU A 181 -11.64 -19.69 12.26
N LYS A 182 -11.47 -19.98 13.56
CA LYS A 182 -10.15 -20.35 14.11
C LYS A 182 -9.56 -21.58 13.46
N ARG A 183 -10.39 -22.58 13.16
CA ARG A 183 -9.94 -23.80 12.47
C ARG A 183 -9.59 -23.50 11.01
N HIS A 184 -10.40 -22.70 10.32
CA HIS A 184 -10.12 -22.22 8.97
C HIS A 184 -8.75 -21.52 8.89
N GLU A 185 -8.49 -20.55 9.76
CA GLU A 185 -7.20 -19.85 9.84
C GLU A 185 -6.03 -20.78 10.17
N ALA A 186 -6.26 -21.79 11.03
CA ALA A 186 -5.23 -22.77 11.35
C ALA A 186 -4.88 -23.66 10.15
N VAL A 187 -5.86 -24.10 9.36
CA VAL A 187 -5.64 -24.90 8.14
C VAL A 187 -4.96 -24.06 7.07
N GLN A 188 -5.42 -22.81 6.84
CA GLN A 188 -4.78 -21.89 5.90
C GLN A 188 -3.29 -21.65 6.24
N ARG A 189 -2.96 -21.46 7.53
CA ARG A 189 -1.56 -21.33 7.97
C ARG A 189 -0.73 -22.57 7.67
N LYS A 190 -1.29 -23.78 7.88
CA LYS A 190 -0.62 -25.04 7.54
C LYS A 190 -0.41 -25.18 6.02
N MET A 191 -1.39 -24.80 5.21
CA MET A 191 -1.28 -24.83 3.74
C MET A 191 -0.20 -23.85 3.25
N ALA A 192 -0.17 -22.63 3.80
CA ALA A 192 0.85 -21.65 3.48
C ALA A 192 2.26 -22.16 3.84
N ALA A 193 2.44 -22.69 5.06
CA ALA A 193 3.70 -23.26 5.51
C ALA A 193 4.16 -24.45 4.64
N LEU A 194 3.22 -25.31 4.24
CA LEU A 194 3.50 -26.42 3.32
C LEU A 194 3.88 -25.92 1.93
N SER A 195 3.22 -24.88 1.41
CA SER A 195 3.59 -24.28 0.13
C SER A 195 4.97 -23.63 0.17
N GLU A 196 5.30 -22.94 1.26
CA GLU A 196 6.62 -22.34 1.49
C GLU A 196 7.72 -23.41 1.61
N SER A 197 7.44 -24.55 2.25
CA SER A 197 8.40 -25.67 2.34
C SER A 197 8.74 -26.35 1.00
N LEU A 198 7.95 -26.06 -0.04
CA LEU A 198 8.19 -26.52 -1.41
C LEU A 198 9.00 -25.51 -2.22
N GLU A 199 9.28 -24.34 -1.68
CA GLU A 199 10.14 -23.35 -2.31
C GLU A 199 11.60 -23.66 -1.93
N GLU A 200 12.39 -24.10 -2.91
CA GLU A 200 13.83 -24.26 -2.78
C GLU A 200 14.53 -23.03 -3.37
N LEU A 201 15.60 -22.56 -2.72
CA LEU A 201 16.40 -21.47 -3.26
C LEU A 201 17.21 -21.93 -4.48
N TYR A 202 17.42 -21.02 -5.43
CA TYR A 202 18.44 -21.23 -6.46
C TYR A 202 19.80 -21.46 -5.81
N ALA A 203 20.55 -22.46 -6.30
CA ALA A 203 21.87 -22.80 -5.77
C ALA A 203 22.84 -21.60 -5.74
N ASP A 204 22.77 -20.74 -6.76
CA ASP A 204 23.59 -19.53 -6.86
C ASP A 204 23.17 -18.44 -5.86
N ASP A 205 21.90 -18.41 -5.47
CA ASP A 205 21.38 -17.44 -4.51
C ASP A 205 21.63 -17.90 -3.07
N LEU A 206 21.75 -19.21 -2.80
CA LEU A 206 22.14 -19.73 -1.47
C LEU A 206 23.50 -19.18 -1.00
N GLU A 207 24.45 -18.98 -1.92
CA GLU A 207 25.78 -18.46 -1.60
C GLU A 207 25.79 -16.96 -1.23
N ILE A 208 24.68 -16.25 -1.43
CA ILE A 208 24.56 -14.80 -1.26
C ILE A 208 23.42 -14.42 -0.31
N ALA A 209 22.38 -15.26 -0.23
CA ALA A 209 21.21 -15.07 0.61
C ALA A 209 21.57 -15.19 2.09
N GLY A 210 21.05 -14.26 2.87
CA GLY A 210 21.21 -14.22 4.30
C GLY A 210 19.90 -14.11 5.05
N VAL A 211 20.04 -13.94 6.35
CA VAL A 211 18.93 -13.90 7.32
C VAL A 211 19.05 -12.67 8.19
N ILE A 212 17.90 -12.03 8.45
CA ILE A 212 17.76 -10.97 9.43
C ILE A 212 16.92 -11.49 10.60
N VAL A 213 17.47 -11.34 11.79
CA VAL A 213 16.77 -11.64 13.04
C VAL A 213 16.38 -10.32 13.70
N THR A 214 15.11 -10.15 13.99
CA THR A 214 14.57 -8.91 14.57
C THR A 214 13.44 -9.18 15.56
N VAL A 215 12.91 -8.13 16.15
CA VAL A 215 11.78 -8.17 17.07
C VAL A 215 10.56 -7.58 16.36
N ASP A 216 9.45 -8.30 16.36
CA ASP A 216 8.20 -7.79 15.78
C ASP A 216 7.50 -6.78 16.70
N HIS A 217 6.33 -6.27 16.29
CA HIS A 217 5.58 -5.30 17.11
C HIS A 217 4.99 -5.90 18.40
N ALA A 218 4.82 -7.22 18.46
CA ALA A 218 4.35 -7.92 19.65
C ALA A 218 5.47 -8.13 20.68
N GLY A 219 6.74 -7.99 20.28
CA GLY A 219 7.90 -8.30 21.11
C GLY A 219 8.38 -9.74 20.96
N GLU A 220 7.99 -10.42 19.88
CA GLU A 220 8.38 -11.79 19.56
C GLU A 220 9.53 -11.80 18.54
N LEU A 221 10.29 -12.91 18.53
CA LEU A 221 11.41 -13.10 17.61
C LEU A 221 10.90 -13.31 16.17
N ARG A 222 11.27 -12.43 15.27
CA ARG A 222 10.97 -12.52 13.84
C ARG A 222 12.24 -12.81 13.05
N ILE A 223 12.18 -13.85 12.22
CA ILE A 223 13.31 -14.29 11.39
C ILE A 223 12.92 -14.14 9.92
N GLU A 224 13.52 -13.17 9.25
CA GLU A 224 13.36 -12.93 7.81
C GLU A 224 14.46 -13.67 7.06
N ARG A 225 14.07 -14.73 6.34
CA ARG A 225 14.99 -15.54 5.52
C ARG A 225 15.00 -15.10 4.07
N ASN A 226 15.98 -15.59 3.32
CA ASN A 226 16.06 -15.45 1.87
C ASN A 226 16.27 -14.00 1.41
N LEU A 227 17.08 -13.23 2.14
CA LEU A 227 17.35 -11.82 1.81
C LEU A 227 18.71 -11.65 1.13
N ILE A 228 18.75 -10.91 0.04
CA ILE A 228 19.96 -10.53 -0.70
C ILE A 228 20.17 -9.03 -0.56
N ARG A 229 21.36 -8.62 -0.14
CA ARG A 229 21.70 -7.19 -0.05
C ARG A 229 21.73 -6.57 -1.44
N LYS A 230 21.21 -5.35 -1.59
CA LYS A 230 21.26 -4.61 -2.87
C LYS A 230 22.65 -4.56 -3.53
N GLU A 231 23.71 -4.47 -2.73
CA GLU A 231 25.10 -4.47 -3.23
C GLU A 231 25.51 -5.81 -3.87
N ASP A 232 24.95 -6.91 -3.37
CA ASP A 232 25.24 -8.27 -3.80
C ASP A 232 24.34 -8.75 -4.95
N VAL A 233 23.28 -8.02 -5.29
CA VAL A 233 22.45 -8.27 -6.49
C VAL A 233 23.30 -8.30 -7.77
N LYS A 234 24.43 -7.58 -7.82
CA LYS A 234 25.36 -7.61 -8.97
C LYS A 234 26.16 -8.91 -9.08
N LYS A 235 26.27 -9.67 -7.99
CA LYS A 235 26.94 -10.98 -7.95
C LYS A 235 26.01 -12.11 -8.40
N GLN A 236 24.70 -11.88 -8.45
CA GLN A 236 23.77 -12.81 -9.10
C GLN A 236 24.12 -12.93 -10.60
N PRO A 237 24.28 -14.15 -11.12
CA PRO A 237 24.49 -14.34 -12.54
C PRO A 237 23.28 -13.80 -13.32
N LYS A 238 23.55 -12.96 -14.33
CA LYS A 238 22.54 -12.56 -15.32
C LYS A 238 22.26 -13.76 -16.20
N GLU A 239 21.36 -14.64 -15.80
CA GLU A 239 20.97 -15.75 -16.67
C GLU A 239 20.14 -15.27 -17.86
N GLN A 240 20.65 -15.62 -19.03
CA GLN A 240 19.89 -15.85 -20.26
C GLN A 240 18.78 -16.85 -19.95
N GLY A 241 17.58 -16.56 -20.46
CA GLY A 241 16.35 -17.15 -19.95
C GLY A 241 16.23 -18.67 -20.06
N THR A 242 15.71 -19.24 -18.98
CA THR A 242 14.74 -20.34 -18.80
C THR A 242 14.53 -20.38 -17.28
N GLY A 243 13.40 -20.08 -16.63
CA GLY A 243 11.99 -20.36 -16.89
C GLY A 243 11.48 -21.31 -15.79
N LEU A 244 10.50 -20.86 -15.00
CA LEU A 244 9.66 -21.54 -13.96
C LEU A 244 10.21 -21.48 -12.52
N ALA A 245 9.52 -20.98 -11.47
CA ALA A 245 8.11 -20.73 -11.14
C ALA A 245 7.97 -19.38 -10.37
N GLY A 246 6.84 -18.74 -10.10
CA GLY A 246 5.44 -19.08 -10.31
C GLY A 246 4.55 -18.15 -9.48
N THR A 247 4.18 -16.99 -10.03
CA THR A 247 2.84 -16.41 -9.82
C THR A 247 2.32 -16.05 -11.20
N GLY A 248 1.18 -16.62 -11.57
CA GLY A 248 0.62 -16.56 -12.91
C GLY A 248 0.47 -15.12 -13.42
N GLN A 249 1.42 -14.68 -14.24
CA GLN A 249 1.21 -13.65 -15.23
C GLN A 249 1.65 -14.23 -16.57
N SER A 250 0.66 -14.44 -17.43
CA SER A 250 0.77 -14.62 -18.87
C SER A 250 2.07 -14.04 -19.43
N GLU A 251 2.86 -14.87 -20.12
CA GLU A 251 4.03 -14.52 -20.95
C GLU A 251 4.17 -13.00 -21.22
N ALA A 252 4.86 -12.30 -20.33
CA ALA A 252 5.15 -10.89 -20.53
C ALA A 252 6.28 -10.78 -21.55
N LEU A 253 5.87 -10.66 -22.82
CA LEU A 253 6.66 -10.10 -23.91
C LEU A 253 7.49 -8.93 -23.37
N LYS A 254 8.76 -8.82 -23.79
CA LYS A 254 9.59 -7.64 -23.48
C LYS A 254 8.75 -6.36 -23.69
N PRO A 255 8.69 -5.45 -22.71
CA PRO A 255 7.89 -4.23 -22.85
C PRO A 255 8.30 -3.49 -24.12
N LEU A 256 7.31 -3.15 -24.95
CA LEU A 256 7.49 -2.44 -26.23
C LEU A 256 7.82 -0.97 -26.01
N HIS A 257 7.46 -0.40 -24.85
CA HIS A 257 7.66 0.97 -24.46
C HIS A 257 8.56 1.08 -23.22
N SER A 258 9.27 2.21 -23.10
CA SER A 258 10.01 2.51 -21.87
C SER A 258 9.05 2.77 -20.71
N GLU A 259 9.49 2.55 -19.48
CA GLU A 259 8.69 2.87 -18.28
C GLU A 259 8.22 4.34 -18.30
N LYS A 260 9.09 5.27 -18.67
CA LYS A 260 8.76 6.69 -18.79
C LYS A 260 7.63 6.94 -19.80
N LEU A 261 7.67 6.30 -20.96
CA LEU A 261 6.62 6.41 -21.96
C LEU A 261 5.31 5.75 -21.49
N THR A 262 5.41 4.64 -20.77
CA THR A 262 4.27 3.92 -20.19
C THR A 262 3.53 4.76 -19.16
N ARG A 263 4.26 5.41 -18.24
CA ARG A 263 3.71 6.35 -17.25
C ARG A 263 3.04 7.55 -17.92
N MET A 264 3.67 8.12 -18.96
CA MET A 264 3.08 9.22 -19.72
C MET A 264 1.77 8.82 -20.41
N LEU A 265 1.72 7.66 -21.07
CA LEU A 265 0.51 7.17 -21.74
C LEU A 265 -0.61 6.88 -20.73
N THR A 266 -0.29 6.24 -19.60
CA THR A 266 -1.27 5.96 -18.55
C THR A 266 -1.73 7.22 -17.79
N ALA A 267 -0.91 8.27 -17.75
CA ALA A 267 -1.34 9.60 -17.30
C ALA A 267 -2.36 10.23 -18.25
N HIS A 268 -2.19 10.10 -19.56
CA HIS A 268 -3.20 10.51 -20.54
C HIS A 268 -4.51 9.71 -20.42
N ARG A 269 -4.43 8.39 -20.19
CA ARG A 269 -5.61 7.56 -19.88
C ARG A 269 -6.33 8.05 -18.64
N THR A 270 -5.58 8.35 -17.59
CA THR A 270 -6.12 8.91 -16.35
C THR A 270 -6.88 10.20 -16.66
N ALA A 271 -6.26 11.17 -17.34
CA ALA A 271 -6.92 12.43 -17.68
C ALA A 271 -8.22 12.23 -18.49
N ALA A 272 -8.24 11.30 -19.45
CA ALA A 272 -9.44 10.98 -20.24
C ALA A 272 -10.56 10.41 -19.36
N LEU A 273 -10.24 9.45 -18.47
CA LEU A 273 -11.18 8.89 -17.50
C LEU A 273 -11.76 9.96 -16.58
N GLN A 274 -10.96 10.94 -16.14
CA GLN A 274 -11.44 12.03 -15.30
C GLN A 274 -12.50 12.86 -16.05
N VAL A 275 -12.32 13.15 -17.33
CA VAL A 275 -13.32 13.93 -18.08
C VAL A 275 -14.61 13.16 -18.27
N GLU A 276 -14.53 11.89 -18.69
CA GLU A 276 -15.71 11.06 -18.93
C GLU A 276 -16.49 10.81 -17.64
N LEU A 277 -15.80 10.47 -16.54
CA LEU A 277 -16.46 10.26 -15.26
C LEU A 277 -17.15 11.53 -14.75
N ALA A 278 -16.53 12.70 -14.98
CA ALA A 278 -17.15 13.98 -14.61
C ALA A 278 -18.40 14.30 -15.44
N ASN A 279 -18.65 13.61 -16.57
CA ASN A 279 -19.84 13.76 -17.42
C ASN A 279 -20.91 12.69 -17.11
N ARG A 280 -20.63 11.73 -16.23
CA ARG A 280 -21.50 10.58 -15.95
C ARG A 280 -21.79 10.45 -14.45
N PRO A 281 -22.72 11.29 -13.91
CA PRO A 281 -23.06 11.25 -12.49
C PRO A 281 -23.64 9.92 -12.02
N ASP A 282 -24.32 9.20 -12.91
CA ASP A 282 -24.81 7.84 -12.70
C ASP A 282 -23.67 6.86 -12.39
N VAL A 283 -22.62 6.87 -13.22
CA VAL A 283 -21.45 5.99 -13.06
C VAL A 283 -20.61 6.41 -11.85
N ALA A 284 -20.43 7.71 -11.63
CA ALA A 284 -19.69 8.22 -10.47
C ALA A 284 -20.36 7.89 -9.13
N LEU A 285 -21.69 7.98 -9.07
CA LEU A 285 -22.46 7.56 -7.90
C LEU A 285 -22.33 6.06 -7.66
N ALA A 286 -22.47 5.24 -8.71
CA ALA A 286 -22.30 3.79 -8.61
C ALA A 286 -20.91 3.41 -8.13
N ALA A 287 -19.85 4.05 -8.63
CA ALA A 287 -18.47 3.83 -8.21
C ALA A 287 -18.25 4.17 -6.72
N LEU A 288 -18.80 5.31 -6.25
CA LEU A 288 -18.72 5.68 -4.84
C LEU A 288 -19.49 4.71 -3.94
N VAL A 289 -20.72 4.35 -4.32
CA VAL A 289 -21.55 3.40 -3.57
C VAL A 289 -20.88 2.02 -3.51
N HIS A 290 -20.30 1.56 -4.61
CA HIS A 290 -19.52 0.32 -4.65
C HIS A 290 -18.37 0.34 -3.65
N GLN A 291 -17.57 1.41 -3.61
CA GLN A 291 -16.48 1.54 -2.65
C GLN A 291 -16.98 1.54 -1.19
N LEU A 292 -18.07 2.25 -0.91
CA LEU A 292 -18.68 2.27 0.42
C LEU A 292 -19.26 0.89 0.80
N ALA A 293 -19.89 0.19 -0.15
CA ALA A 293 -20.45 -1.13 0.08
C ALA A 293 -19.38 -2.17 0.40
N LEU A 294 -18.24 -2.15 -0.32
CA LEU A 294 -17.10 -3.01 -0.01
C LEU A 294 -16.53 -2.75 1.38
N GLN A 295 -16.48 -1.49 1.81
CA GLN A 295 -16.02 -1.14 3.16
C GLN A 295 -16.98 -1.58 4.27
N VAL A 296 -18.28 -1.63 3.98
CA VAL A 296 -19.32 -1.93 4.99
C VAL A 296 -19.66 -3.42 5.03
N PHE A 297 -19.63 -4.11 3.89
CA PHE A 297 -20.12 -5.48 3.74
C PHE A 297 -19.04 -6.49 3.30
N GLY A 298 -17.80 -6.07 3.06
CA GLY A 298 -16.70 -6.96 2.70
C GLY A 298 -16.13 -7.71 3.91
N SER A 299 -15.79 -8.99 3.75
CA SER A 299 -15.20 -9.88 4.78
C SER A 299 -13.66 -9.82 4.88
N GLY A 300 -13.00 -8.94 4.13
CA GLY A 300 -11.54 -8.79 4.16
C GLY A 300 -11.07 -7.73 5.14
N TYR A 301 -9.95 -7.98 5.82
CA TYR A 301 -9.17 -6.96 6.53
C TYR A 301 -8.69 -5.87 5.55
N ALA A 302 -9.54 -4.90 5.24
CA ALA A 302 -9.13 -3.63 4.68
C ALA A 302 -8.61 -2.78 5.83
N SER A 303 -7.30 -2.60 5.91
CA SER A 303 -6.66 -1.71 6.87
C SER A 303 -7.05 -0.25 6.59
N ASN A 304 -8.22 0.20 7.05
CA ASN A 304 -8.34 1.48 7.75
C ASN A 304 -9.71 1.72 8.42
N ARG A 305 -9.65 2.45 9.54
CA ARG A 305 -10.71 2.67 10.53
C ARG A 305 -11.62 3.86 10.16
N ILE A 306 -12.93 3.58 10.00
CA ILE A 306 -14.12 4.43 10.36
C ILE A 306 -14.58 5.56 9.37
N VAL A 307 -14.56 5.36 8.04
CA VAL A 307 -14.96 6.33 6.96
C VAL A 307 -13.96 7.45 6.70
N GLN A 308 -13.25 7.33 5.58
CA GLN A 308 -12.50 8.43 4.95
C GLN A 308 -12.74 8.40 3.43
N VAL A 309 -13.53 9.33 2.91
CA VAL A 309 -13.53 9.65 1.47
C VAL A 309 -12.38 10.63 1.25
N ASN A 310 -11.17 10.09 1.04
CA ASN A 310 -10.00 10.90 0.72
C ASN A 310 -9.95 11.13 -0.79
N ILE A 311 -10.33 12.34 -1.23
CA ILE A 311 -10.20 12.76 -2.63
C ILE A 311 -8.80 13.37 -2.78
N GLU A 312 -7.82 12.53 -3.08
CA GLU A 312 -6.51 12.99 -3.50
C GLU A 312 -6.52 13.27 -4.99
N ARG A 313 -6.09 14.47 -5.39
CA ARG A 313 -5.91 14.80 -6.80
C ARG A 313 -4.54 14.30 -7.23
N PRO A 314 -4.43 13.34 -8.15
CA PRO A 314 -3.14 12.88 -8.63
C PRO A 314 -2.43 14.02 -9.34
N TYR A 315 -1.17 14.26 -8.98
CA TYR A 315 -0.34 15.24 -9.66
C TYR A 315 0.30 14.58 -10.89
N LEU A 316 -0.32 14.73 -12.07
CA LEU A 316 0.08 14.04 -13.31
C LEU A 316 1.29 14.68 -14.02
N LYS A 317 1.68 15.91 -13.66
CA LYS A 317 2.76 16.66 -14.32
C LYS A 317 4.13 15.97 -14.31
N PRO A 318 4.55 15.25 -13.25
CA PRO A 318 5.81 14.50 -13.23
C PRO A 318 5.83 13.35 -14.26
N ASP A 319 4.66 12.78 -14.58
CA ASP A 319 4.52 11.65 -15.51
C ASP A 319 4.32 12.09 -16.96
N ALA A 320 3.71 13.26 -17.17
CA ALA A 320 3.46 13.85 -18.48
C ALA A 320 3.64 15.38 -18.40
N GLU A 321 4.82 15.88 -18.78
CA GLU A 321 5.21 17.29 -18.61
C GLU A 321 4.26 18.28 -19.31
N ASN A 322 3.68 17.88 -20.45
CA ASN A 322 2.73 18.65 -21.25
C ASN A 322 1.26 18.26 -21.00
N ILE A 323 0.93 17.51 -19.95
CA ILE A 323 -0.44 17.02 -19.70
C ILE A 323 -1.47 18.15 -19.62
N GLU A 324 -1.09 19.31 -19.08
CA GLU A 324 -1.94 20.51 -18.95
C GLU A 324 -2.44 21.04 -20.31
N GLN A 325 -1.71 20.75 -21.39
CA GLN A 325 -2.06 21.15 -22.77
C GLN A 325 -2.94 20.10 -23.46
N SER A 326 -3.12 18.93 -22.85
CA SER A 326 -3.99 17.89 -23.42
C SER A 326 -5.45 18.33 -23.44
N ARG A 327 -6.20 17.88 -24.45
CA ARG A 327 -7.64 18.12 -24.57
C ARG A 327 -8.40 17.70 -23.30
N ALA A 328 -7.99 16.58 -22.69
CA ALA A 328 -8.60 16.08 -21.47
C ALA A 328 -8.35 17.01 -20.27
N ALA A 329 -7.10 17.41 -20.02
CA ALA A 329 -6.79 18.29 -18.89
C ALA A 329 -7.47 19.67 -19.02
N MET A 330 -7.55 20.22 -20.23
CA MET A 330 -8.27 21.47 -20.48
C MET A 330 -9.77 21.35 -20.16
N ALA A 331 -10.40 20.24 -20.54
CA ALA A 331 -11.82 19.99 -20.25
C ALA A 331 -12.07 19.82 -18.73
N VAL A 332 -11.18 19.14 -18.00
CA VAL A 332 -11.27 19.04 -16.52
C VAL A 332 -11.15 20.42 -15.87
N GLU A 333 -10.20 21.24 -16.31
CA GLU A 333 -9.99 22.58 -15.73
C GLU A 333 -11.13 23.54 -16.07
N GLU A 334 -11.76 23.44 -17.25
CA GLU A 334 -12.96 24.20 -17.59
C GLU A 334 -14.11 23.88 -16.63
N LYS A 335 -14.41 22.59 -16.42
CA LYS A 335 -15.42 22.16 -15.44
C LYS A 335 -15.09 22.63 -14.02
N ARG A 336 -13.81 22.59 -13.66
CA ARG A 336 -13.35 23.08 -12.36
C ARG A 336 -13.64 24.58 -12.19
N LYS A 337 -13.39 25.38 -13.22
CA LYS A 337 -13.68 26.82 -13.20
C LYS A 337 -15.17 27.08 -13.02
N VAL A 338 -16.02 26.35 -13.75
CA VAL A 338 -17.49 26.43 -13.59
C VAL A 338 -17.91 26.18 -12.15
N TRP A 339 -17.45 25.07 -11.54
CA TRP A 339 -17.78 24.77 -10.14
C TRP A 339 -17.20 25.79 -9.16
N LYS A 340 -15.97 26.26 -9.39
CA LYS A 340 -15.34 27.28 -8.55
C LYS A 340 -16.09 28.61 -8.60
N GLU A 341 -16.56 29.03 -9.76
CA GLU A 341 -17.37 30.24 -9.92
C GLU A 341 -18.75 30.07 -9.29
N ARG A 342 -19.40 28.92 -9.47
CA ARG A 342 -20.69 28.61 -8.85
C ARG A 342 -20.65 28.60 -7.32
N ILE A 343 -19.63 27.98 -6.74
CA ILE A 343 -19.42 27.97 -5.27
C ILE A 343 -19.11 29.38 -4.74
N LYS A 344 -18.28 30.15 -5.46
CA LYS A 344 -17.98 31.54 -5.10
C LYS A 344 -19.21 32.44 -5.18
N ALA A 345 -20.05 32.27 -6.20
CA ALA A 345 -21.29 33.03 -6.38
C ALA A 345 -22.30 32.77 -5.26
N GLY A 346 -22.23 31.61 -4.60
CA GLY A 346 -22.99 31.34 -3.39
C GLY A 346 -22.48 32.05 -2.13
N GLU A 347 -21.35 32.78 -2.19
CA GLU A 347 -20.62 33.36 -1.03
C GLU A 347 -20.14 32.32 0.00
N GLN A 348 -19.96 31.06 -0.43
CA GLN A 348 -19.68 29.95 0.47
C GLN A 348 -18.21 29.55 0.46
N GLY A 349 -17.47 29.97 1.50
CA GLY A 349 -16.15 29.44 1.83
C GLY A 349 -16.15 28.82 3.23
N GLY A 350 -15.76 27.55 3.36
CA GLY A 350 -15.63 26.88 4.65
C GLY A 350 -16.98 26.45 5.26
N LYS A 351 -17.31 26.95 6.46
CA LYS A 351 -18.38 26.44 7.35
C LYS A 351 -19.80 26.44 6.75
N ASN A 352 -20.06 27.25 5.74
CA ASN A 352 -21.40 27.41 5.17
C ASN A 352 -21.59 26.64 3.83
N LEU A 353 -20.53 26.01 3.29
CA LEU A 353 -20.63 25.22 2.05
C LEU A 353 -21.61 24.05 2.19
N PHE A 354 -21.60 23.37 3.33
CA PHE A 354 -22.49 22.24 3.59
C PHE A 354 -23.96 22.67 3.55
N GLN A 355 -24.30 23.81 4.17
CA GLN A 355 -25.65 24.35 4.16
C GLN A 355 -26.12 24.70 2.74
N TRP A 356 -25.24 25.32 1.95
CA TRP A 356 -25.56 25.64 0.55
C TRP A 356 -25.76 24.39 -0.31
N LEU A 357 -24.97 23.33 -0.08
CA LEU A 357 -25.15 22.05 -0.76
C LEU A 357 -26.53 21.44 -0.46
N LEU A 358 -27.00 21.51 0.79
CA LEU A 358 -28.34 21.03 1.16
C LEU A 358 -29.48 21.75 0.40
N GLU A 359 -29.24 22.97 -0.06
CA GLU A 359 -30.20 23.80 -0.78
C GLU A 359 -30.12 23.63 -2.30
N GLN A 360 -29.14 22.89 -2.82
CA GLN A 360 -29.00 22.65 -4.26
C GLN A 360 -29.95 21.57 -4.77
N PRO A 361 -30.40 21.66 -6.03
CA PRO A 361 -31.08 20.56 -6.71
C PRO A 361 -30.25 19.27 -6.67
N GLN A 362 -30.92 18.12 -6.55
CA GLN A 362 -30.24 16.81 -6.50
C GLN A 362 -29.34 16.58 -7.71
N GLN A 363 -29.74 17.01 -8.90
CA GLN A 363 -28.93 16.88 -10.11
C GLN A 363 -27.60 17.63 -10.00
N ASP A 364 -27.61 18.84 -9.41
CA ASP A 364 -26.39 19.63 -9.24
C ASP A 364 -25.44 19.00 -8.22
N LEU A 365 -25.99 18.37 -7.17
CA LEU A 365 -25.20 17.60 -6.21
C LEU A 365 -24.56 16.38 -6.87
N LEU A 366 -25.30 15.67 -7.73
CA LEU A 366 -24.79 14.53 -8.48
C LEU A 366 -23.69 14.97 -9.46
N ASP A 367 -23.87 16.08 -10.17
CA ASP A 367 -22.86 16.60 -11.11
C ASP A 367 -21.58 17.06 -10.38
N LEU A 368 -21.72 17.68 -9.20
CA LEU A 368 -20.58 18.05 -8.36
C LEU A 368 -19.87 16.81 -7.80
N LEU A 369 -20.63 15.81 -7.34
CA LEU A 369 -20.11 14.51 -6.90
C LEU A 369 -19.33 13.83 -8.04
N ALA A 370 -19.88 13.83 -9.25
CA ALA A 370 -19.23 13.28 -10.42
C ALA A 370 -17.88 13.92 -10.68
N PHE A 371 -17.81 15.26 -10.60
CA PHE A 371 -16.56 15.99 -10.73
C PHE A 371 -15.57 15.68 -9.60
N CYS A 372 -16.04 15.59 -8.36
CA CYS A 372 -15.21 15.23 -7.20
C CYS A 372 -14.64 13.81 -7.29
N MET A 373 -15.45 12.83 -7.72
CA MET A 373 -15.00 11.46 -7.96
C MET A 373 -14.04 11.39 -9.14
N ALA A 374 -14.35 12.08 -10.25
CA ALA A 374 -13.49 12.18 -11.41
C ALA A 374 -12.07 12.59 -11.05
N VAL A 375 -11.89 13.69 -10.31
CA VAL A 375 -10.54 14.18 -9.99
C VAL A 375 -9.76 13.27 -9.03
N SER A 376 -10.39 12.25 -8.44
CA SER A 376 -9.71 11.23 -7.62
C SER A 376 -9.15 10.05 -8.42
N VAL A 377 -9.61 9.86 -9.66
CA VAL A 377 -9.19 8.71 -10.48
C VAL A 377 -7.70 8.84 -10.82
N ASN A 378 -6.94 7.78 -10.54
CA ASN A 378 -5.54 7.61 -10.93
C ASN A 378 -5.32 6.22 -11.50
N THR A 379 -4.84 6.12 -12.74
CA THR A 379 -4.53 4.85 -13.42
C THR A 379 -3.09 4.81 -13.92
N VAL A 380 -2.21 5.69 -13.44
CA VAL A 380 -0.79 5.73 -13.84
C VAL A 380 -0.10 4.43 -13.42
N SER A 381 0.65 3.82 -14.35
CA SER A 381 1.39 2.59 -14.11
C SER A 381 2.77 2.64 -14.74
N SER A 382 3.76 2.05 -14.04
CA SER A 382 5.10 1.78 -14.57
C SER A 382 5.16 0.53 -15.45
N SER A 383 4.11 -0.32 -15.41
CA SER A 383 4.04 -1.55 -16.21
C SER A 383 3.20 -1.36 -17.48
N GLU A 384 3.70 -1.87 -18.60
CA GLU A 384 3.04 -1.80 -19.92
C GLU A 384 1.93 -2.86 -20.10
N ASN A 385 1.54 -3.52 -19.01
CA ASN A 385 0.46 -4.48 -19.00
C ASN A 385 -0.87 -3.82 -19.40
N ALA A 386 -1.81 -4.65 -19.88
CA ALA A 386 -3.18 -4.24 -20.09
C ALA A 386 -3.74 -3.57 -18.82
N PRO A 387 -4.74 -2.66 -18.95
CA PRO A 387 -5.46 -2.16 -17.78
C PRO A 387 -5.91 -3.34 -16.91
N SER A 388 -5.85 -3.20 -15.58
CA SER A 388 -6.46 -4.19 -14.69
C SER A 388 -7.95 -4.33 -15.00
N ASP A 389 -8.54 -5.45 -14.60
CA ASP A 389 -9.95 -5.73 -14.88
C ASP A 389 -10.88 -4.62 -14.33
N ASP A 390 -10.55 -4.04 -13.18
CA ASP A 390 -11.27 -2.89 -12.61
C ASP A 390 -11.18 -1.64 -13.49
N ILE A 391 -9.99 -1.33 -14.03
CA ILE A 391 -9.81 -0.19 -14.92
C ILE A 391 -10.55 -0.45 -16.23
N ALA A 392 -10.47 -1.66 -16.77
CA ALA A 392 -11.19 -2.04 -17.98
C ALA A 392 -12.72 -1.94 -17.78
N ALA A 393 -13.23 -2.41 -16.64
CA ALA A 393 -14.64 -2.30 -16.27
C ALA A 393 -15.09 -0.83 -16.19
N LEU A 394 -14.27 0.04 -15.58
CA LEU A 394 -14.56 1.49 -15.52
C LEU A 394 -14.54 2.13 -16.91
N MET A 395 -13.54 1.82 -17.74
CA MET A 395 -13.46 2.31 -19.13
C MET A 395 -14.69 1.88 -19.94
N ASN A 396 -15.14 0.64 -19.79
CA ASN A 396 -16.33 0.11 -20.45
C ASN A 396 -17.62 0.77 -19.93
N ALA A 397 -17.76 0.95 -18.62
CA ALA A 397 -18.91 1.62 -18.03
C ALA A 397 -19.05 3.09 -18.50
N LEU A 398 -17.91 3.74 -18.75
CA LEU A 398 -17.85 5.10 -19.30
C LEU A 398 -17.97 5.15 -20.83
N ASN A 399 -17.95 3.99 -21.51
CA ASN A 399 -17.86 3.88 -22.96
C ASN A 399 -16.70 4.74 -23.52
N LEU A 400 -15.55 4.70 -22.84
CA LEU A 400 -14.39 5.54 -23.16
C LEU A 400 -13.70 5.06 -24.44
N ASP A 401 -13.69 5.91 -25.46
CA ASP A 401 -12.77 5.80 -26.60
C ASP A 401 -11.57 6.75 -26.41
N MET A 402 -10.39 6.19 -26.18
CA MET A 402 -9.17 6.97 -26.00
C MET A 402 -8.80 7.82 -27.23
N ALA A 403 -9.25 7.45 -28.44
CA ALA A 403 -9.00 8.25 -29.65
C ALA A 403 -9.76 9.59 -29.63
N ASP A 404 -10.77 9.73 -28.76
CA ASP A 404 -11.46 11.00 -28.50
C ASP A 404 -10.72 11.90 -27.52
N TRP A 405 -9.57 11.48 -27.00
CA TRP A 405 -8.77 12.26 -26.04
C TRP A 405 -7.28 12.31 -26.36
N TRP A 406 -6.79 11.40 -27.21
CA TRP A 406 -5.37 11.24 -27.47
C TRP A 406 -5.08 10.97 -28.96
N GLU A 407 -4.00 11.54 -29.45
CA GLU A 407 -3.41 11.25 -30.76
C GLU A 407 -1.87 11.28 -30.66
N PRO A 408 -1.14 10.56 -31.52
CA PRO A 408 0.32 10.52 -31.45
C PRO A 408 0.96 11.80 -31.98
N THR A 409 1.65 12.54 -31.11
CA THR A 409 2.44 13.74 -31.43
C THR A 409 3.93 13.52 -31.16
N PRO A 410 4.81 14.41 -31.64
CA PRO A 410 6.24 14.40 -31.29
C PRO A 410 6.50 14.37 -29.78
N GLU A 411 5.72 15.11 -29.01
CA GLU A 411 5.92 15.31 -27.57
C GLU A 411 5.42 14.11 -26.75
N ASN A 412 4.32 13.48 -27.17
CA ASN A 412 3.64 12.45 -26.37
C ASN A 412 3.91 11.01 -26.82
N TYR A 413 4.54 10.78 -27.98
CA TYR A 413 4.82 9.41 -28.46
C TYR A 413 5.97 9.32 -29.47
N LEU A 414 5.90 10.07 -30.57
CA LEU A 414 6.73 9.81 -31.76
C LEU A 414 8.23 10.01 -31.50
N SER A 415 8.62 10.96 -30.64
CA SER A 415 10.03 11.15 -30.29
C SER A 415 10.58 10.06 -29.35
N HIS A 416 9.69 9.40 -28.59
CA HIS A 416 10.04 8.44 -27.53
C HIS A 416 10.21 6.99 -28.03
N VAL A 417 9.79 6.71 -29.26
CA VAL A 417 9.88 5.37 -29.87
C VAL A 417 11.02 5.26 -30.91
N SER A 418 11.35 4.03 -31.30
CA SER A 418 12.35 3.76 -32.34
C SER A 418 11.84 4.14 -33.73
N LYS A 419 12.75 4.35 -34.70
CA LYS A 419 12.35 4.62 -36.10
C LYS A 419 11.47 3.51 -36.66
N ASP A 420 11.85 2.26 -36.41
CA ASP A 420 11.11 1.08 -36.90
C ASP A 420 9.69 1.08 -36.35
N LYS A 421 9.52 1.49 -35.08
CA LYS A 421 8.18 1.59 -34.47
C LYS A 421 7.36 2.72 -35.09
N ILE A 422 7.96 3.87 -35.42
CA ILE A 422 7.23 4.95 -36.12
C ILE A 422 6.73 4.45 -37.48
N LEU A 423 7.56 3.71 -38.22
CA LEU A 423 7.19 3.15 -39.52
C LEU A 423 6.11 2.07 -39.41
N GLU A 424 6.18 1.22 -38.39
CA GLU A 424 5.13 0.25 -38.05
C GLU A 424 3.81 0.97 -37.79
N VAL A 425 3.81 2.02 -36.97
CA VAL A 425 2.63 2.81 -36.62
C VAL A 425 2.03 3.51 -37.85
N VAL A 426 2.85 4.12 -38.70
CA VAL A 426 2.37 4.74 -39.95
C VAL A 426 1.84 3.68 -40.93
N GLY A 427 2.46 2.49 -40.96
CA GLY A 427 2.00 1.35 -41.76
C GLY A 427 0.65 0.83 -41.32
N GLU A 428 0.43 0.71 -40.00
CA GLU A 428 -0.84 0.29 -39.40
C GLU A 428 -1.95 1.33 -39.55
N ALA A 429 -1.64 2.61 -39.33
CA ALA A 429 -2.62 3.68 -39.25
C ALA A 429 -3.00 4.27 -40.62
N VAL A 430 -2.07 4.24 -41.59
CA VAL A 430 -2.25 4.93 -42.89
C VAL A 430 -2.06 3.97 -44.06
N SER A 431 -0.83 3.57 -44.36
CA SER A 431 -0.55 2.50 -45.34
C SER A 431 0.91 2.03 -45.31
N PRO A 432 1.19 0.76 -45.66
CA PRO A 432 2.55 0.24 -45.80
C PRO A 432 3.40 0.98 -46.83
N ASP A 433 2.79 1.48 -47.92
CA ASP A 433 3.49 2.20 -48.99
C ASP A 433 4.04 3.55 -48.52
N ILE A 434 3.26 4.27 -47.70
CA ILE A 434 3.71 5.53 -47.09
C ILE A 434 4.82 5.25 -46.07
N ALA A 435 4.70 4.19 -45.26
CA ALA A 435 5.77 3.79 -44.36
C ALA A 435 7.10 3.51 -45.11
N GLN A 436 7.05 2.80 -46.25
CA GLN A 436 8.26 2.57 -47.06
C GLN A 436 8.86 3.86 -47.63
N ALA A 437 8.02 4.81 -48.06
CA ALA A 437 8.48 6.11 -48.55
C ALA A 437 9.21 6.92 -47.47
N LEU A 438 8.78 6.80 -46.22
CA LEU A 438 9.36 7.50 -45.06
C LEU A 438 10.61 6.78 -44.47
N ALA A 439 10.84 5.51 -44.80
CA ALA A 439 11.88 4.68 -44.18
C ALA A 439 13.31 5.23 -44.31
N LYS A 440 13.60 5.99 -45.37
CA LYS A 440 14.93 6.56 -45.63
C LYS A 440 15.19 7.89 -44.91
N MET A 441 14.19 8.46 -44.23
CA MET A 441 14.31 9.76 -43.57
C MET A 441 15.11 9.70 -42.25
N LYS A 442 15.65 10.85 -41.84
CA LYS A 442 16.29 11.01 -40.52
C LYS A 442 15.21 11.04 -39.43
N LYS A 443 15.55 10.70 -38.17
CA LYS A 443 14.55 10.54 -37.09
C LYS A 443 13.71 11.81 -36.88
N GLY A 444 14.32 13.00 -36.92
CA GLY A 444 13.60 14.28 -36.79
C GLY A 444 12.59 14.51 -37.92
N GLU A 445 13.03 14.38 -39.17
CA GLU A 445 12.17 14.53 -40.37
C GLU A 445 11.06 13.47 -40.42
N LEU A 446 11.36 12.26 -39.95
CA LEU A 446 10.39 11.16 -39.83
C LEU A 446 9.31 11.49 -38.81
N VAL A 447 9.66 12.05 -37.65
CA VAL A 447 8.71 12.43 -36.60
C VAL A 447 7.75 13.51 -37.10
N GLU A 448 8.26 14.58 -37.72
CA GLU A 448 7.43 15.66 -38.27
C GLU A 448 6.51 15.19 -39.41
N SER A 449 7.00 14.27 -40.26
CA SER A 449 6.20 13.72 -41.34
C SER A 449 5.15 12.75 -40.81
N ALA A 450 5.51 11.90 -39.84
CA ALA A 450 4.60 10.94 -39.22
C ALA A 450 3.45 11.65 -38.48
N GLU A 451 3.72 12.74 -37.77
CA GLU A 451 2.68 13.57 -37.12
C GLU A 451 1.60 14.01 -38.13
N LYS A 452 2.01 14.53 -39.29
CA LYS A 452 1.06 14.99 -40.34
C LYS A 452 0.20 13.86 -40.90
N TYR A 453 0.76 12.67 -41.04
CA TYR A 453 0.02 11.51 -41.55
C TYR A 453 -0.85 10.84 -40.49
N LEU A 454 -0.44 10.89 -39.22
CA LEU A 454 -1.15 10.27 -38.11
C LEU A 454 -2.23 11.16 -37.50
N SER A 455 -2.17 12.48 -37.72
CA SER A 455 -3.21 13.41 -37.29
C SER A 455 -4.58 12.99 -37.83
N GLY A 456 -5.54 12.81 -36.92
CA GLY A 456 -6.90 12.36 -37.27
C GLY A 456 -7.05 10.87 -37.63
N SER A 457 -5.98 10.05 -37.56
CA SER A 457 -6.03 8.61 -37.88
C SER A 457 -6.77 7.76 -36.84
N ARG A 458 -7.09 8.31 -35.67
CA ARG A 458 -7.63 7.60 -34.48
C ARG A 458 -6.80 6.40 -34.04
N TRP A 459 -5.54 6.32 -34.47
CA TRP A 459 -4.63 5.25 -34.05
C TRP A 459 -4.24 5.39 -32.58
N LEU A 460 -4.15 4.26 -31.88
CA LEU A 460 -3.78 4.18 -30.48
C LEU A 460 -2.70 3.11 -30.24
N PRO A 461 -1.71 3.34 -29.36
CA PRO A 461 -0.82 2.29 -28.89
C PRO A 461 -1.60 1.27 -28.05
N LYS A 462 -1.10 0.02 -28.01
CA LYS A 462 -1.83 -1.12 -27.40
C LYS A 462 -2.26 -0.87 -25.95
N ASN A 463 -1.44 -0.17 -25.17
CA ASN A 463 -1.70 0.18 -23.78
C ASN A 463 -2.84 1.20 -23.57
N LEU A 464 -3.25 1.92 -24.62
CA LEU A 464 -4.43 2.80 -24.62
C LEU A 464 -5.67 2.13 -25.21
N LYS A 465 -5.55 0.93 -25.80
CA LYS A 465 -6.69 0.20 -26.34
C LYS A 465 -7.45 -0.49 -25.21
N VAL A 466 -8.76 -0.33 -25.19
CA VAL A 466 -9.65 -1.12 -24.35
C VAL A 466 -9.80 -2.50 -25.00
N LYS A 467 -9.45 -3.58 -24.29
CA LYS A 467 -9.91 -4.90 -24.72
C LYS A 467 -11.41 -4.97 -24.36
N PRO A 468 -12.31 -5.22 -25.32
CA PRO A 468 -13.68 -5.49 -24.97
C PRO A 468 -13.70 -6.71 -24.04
N SER A 469 -14.37 -6.60 -22.89
CA SER A 469 -14.62 -7.73 -22.01
C SER A 469 -15.30 -8.82 -22.83
N ALA A 470 -14.78 -10.05 -22.79
CA ALA A 470 -15.56 -11.19 -23.26
C ALA A 470 -16.87 -11.20 -22.47
N GLU A 471 -18.00 -11.20 -23.17
CA GLU A 471 -19.34 -11.23 -22.57
C GLU A 471 -19.39 -12.32 -21.50
N ILE A 472 -19.79 -11.94 -20.27
CA ILE A 472 -20.14 -12.85 -19.18
C ILE A 472 -21.56 -13.36 -19.42
#